data_AF-A0A957I0B3-F1
#
_entry.id   AF-A0A957I0B3-F1
#
_cell.length_a   1.000
_cell.length_b   1.000
_cell.length_c   1.000
_cell.angle_alpha   90.00
_cell.angle_beta   90.00
_cell.angle_gamma   90.00
#
_symmetry.space_group_name_H-M   'P 1'
#
loop_
_entity.id
_entity.type
_entity.pdbx_description
1 polymer ?
#
loop_
_entity_poly.entity_id
_entity_poly.type
_entity_poly.pdbx_seq_one_letter_code
_entity_poly.pdbx_strand_id
1 'polypeptide(L)'
;HVWNTGYFVTTLGYVRRLYEEYQPIMWQQLAQIEATIGQPDYTQMLHAIYPQMEVLSFDDAILQYVPGEQAMVLHSEMGWSDPGTLYALKEAINPDPAANVTKGLVVTEQTKDCLIYNYEAGKLVAAVGVEGMIVINTEDAILVVHKDQIPLVKALVNGFDGTDLESYS
;
A
#
# COMPACT_ATOMS: atom_id res chain seq x y z
N HIS A 1 10.26 -3.96 -20.39
CA HIS A 1 10.08 -3.59 -18.97
C HIS A 1 8.69 -4.02 -18.54
N VAL A 2 8.55 -4.68 -17.39
CA VAL A 2 7.28 -5.13 -16.79
C VAL A 2 7.19 -4.60 -15.37
N TRP A 3 5.97 -4.48 -14.83
CA TRP A 3 5.75 -4.06 -13.43
C TRP A 3 6.19 -5.17 -12.46
N ASN A 4 6.86 -4.80 -11.36
CA ASN A 4 7.06 -5.71 -10.24
C ASN A 4 5.79 -5.72 -9.40
N THR A 5 5.18 -6.89 -9.25
CA THR A 5 3.90 -7.07 -8.55
C THR A 5 4.07 -7.30 -7.05
N GLY A 6 5.30 -7.39 -6.55
CA GLY A 6 5.61 -7.69 -5.15
C GLY A 6 5.48 -9.18 -4.79
N TYR A 7 5.19 -10.05 -5.76
CA TYR A 7 5.16 -11.50 -5.55
C TYR A 7 6.52 -12.14 -5.84
N PHE A 8 7.00 -12.92 -4.88
CA PHE A 8 8.27 -13.64 -5.00
C PHE A 8 8.07 -15.11 -4.62
N VAL A 9 8.66 -16.01 -5.42
CA VAL A 9 8.71 -17.44 -5.12
C VAL A 9 10.18 -17.84 -5.07
N THR A 10 10.62 -18.30 -3.91
CA THR A 10 12.02 -18.61 -3.64
C THR A 10 12.14 -19.59 -2.48
N THR A 11 13.31 -20.22 -2.35
CA THR A 11 13.59 -21.11 -1.23
C THR A 11 14.12 -20.31 -0.05
N LEU A 12 13.76 -20.71 1.18
CA LEU A 12 14.23 -20.04 2.40
C LEU A 12 15.76 -20.01 2.49
N GLY A 13 16.44 -21.10 2.12
CA GLY A 13 17.90 -21.18 2.13
C GLY A 13 18.55 -20.22 1.12
N TYR A 14 17.89 -19.95 -0.01
CA TYR A 14 18.38 -18.96 -0.96
C TYR A 14 18.28 -17.55 -0.38
N VAL A 15 17.11 -17.15 0.11
CA VAL A 15 16.88 -15.82 0.71
C VAL A 15 17.77 -15.58 1.93
N ARG A 16 17.95 -16.59 2.79
CA ARG A 16 18.86 -16.53 3.94
C ARG A 16 20.27 -16.15 3.54
N ARG A 17 20.82 -16.80 2.50
CA ARG A 17 22.16 -16.47 1.99
C ARG A 17 22.25 -15.05 1.45
N LEU A 18 21.20 -14.54 0.81
CA LEU A 18 21.18 -13.16 0.33
C LEU A 18 21.16 -12.16 1.49
N TYR A 19 20.42 -12.43 2.57
CA TYR A 19 20.50 -11.59 3.78
C TYR A 19 21.89 -11.67 4.44
N GLU A 20 22.48 -12.86 4.52
CA GLU A 20 23.85 -13.05 5.04
C GLU A 20 24.88 -12.24 4.25
N GLU A 21 24.76 -12.20 2.92
CA GLU A 21 25.72 -11.56 2.02
C GLU A 21 25.50 -10.05 1.89
N TYR A 22 24.27 -9.62 1.62
CA TYR A 22 23.95 -8.24 1.25
C TYR A 22 23.41 -7.40 2.41
N GLN A 23 22.90 -8.04 3.47
CA GLN A 23 22.33 -7.36 4.65
C GLN A 23 22.89 -7.94 5.96
N PRO A 24 24.22 -8.00 6.15
CA PRO A 24 24.84 -8.76 7.23
C PRO A 24 24.46 -8.24 8.63
N ILE A 25 24.22 -6.94 8.80
CA ILE A 25 23.78 -6.35 10.07
C ILE A 25 22.35 -6.81 10.40
N MET A 26 21.44 -6.67 9.44
CA MET A 26 20.07 -7.13 9.55
C MET A 26 20.03 -8.64 9.82
N TRP A 27 20.88 -9.40 9.14
CA TRP A 27 21.01 -10.84 9.36
C TRP A 27 21.43 -11.19 10.78
N GLN A 28 22.41 -10.49 11.36
CA GLN A 28 22.82 -10.72 12.76
C GLN A 28 21.69 -10.44 13.75
N GLN A 29 20.88 -9.41 13.51
CA GLN A 29 19.70 -9.08 14.30
C GLN A 29 18.62 -10.16 14.17
N LEU A 30 18.33 -10.60 12.94
CA LEU A 30 17.39 -11.68 12.64
C LEU A 30 17.83 -13.00 13.27
N ALA A 31 19.11 -13.34 13.23
CA ALA A 31 19.65 -14.58 13.81
C ALA A 31 19.50 -14.62 15.34
N GLN A 32 19.61 -13.46 16.02
CA GLN A 32 19.36 -13.36 17.46
C GLN A 32 17.88 -13.60 17.79
N ILE A 33 16.98 -13.03 16.98
CA ILE A 33 15.54 -13.30 17.12
C ILE A 33 15.24 -14.78 16.83
N GLU A 34 15.80 -15.34 15.74
CA GLU A 34 15.65 -16.75 15.33
C GLU A 34 16.02 -17.71 16.46
N ALA A 35 17.12 -17.45 17.17
CA ALA A 35 17.61 -18.30 18.26
C ALA A 35 16.64 -18.40 19.45
N THR A 36 15.71 -17.45 19.59
CA THR A 36 14.73 -17.42 20.68
C THR A 36 13.35 -17.94 20.26
N ILE A 37 13.14 -18.31 18.99
CA ILE A 37 11.85 -18.82 18.52
C ILE A 37 11.45 -20.08 19.30
N GLY A 38 10.24 -20.07 19.85
CA GLY A 38 9.72 -21.17 20.68
C GLY A 38 10.20 -21.15 22.14
N GLN A 39 11.01 -20.18 22.54
CA GLN A 39 11.45 -19.97 23.91
C GLN A 39 10.58 -18.90 24.62
N PRO A 40 10.53 -18.90 25.97
CA PRO A 40 9.74 -17.93 26.73
C PRO A 40 10.15 -16.46 26.53
N ASP A 41 11.39 -16.21 26.12
CA ASP A 41 11.99 -14.87 25.94
C ASP A 41 11.83 -14.31 24.51
N TYR A 42 11.24 -15.06 23.58
CA TYR A 42 11.05 -14.65 22.18
C TYR A 42 10.48 -13.24 22.03
N THR A 43 9.33 -12.97 22.67
CA THR A 43 8.63 -11.68 22.54
C THR A 43 9.49 -10.53 23.05
N GLN A 44 10.22 -10.74 24.15
CA GLN A 44 11.12 -9.73 24.70
C GLN A 44 12.28 -9.45 23.73
N MET A 45 12.89 -10.49 23.16
CA MET A 45 13.98 -10.36 22.21
C MET A 45 13.52 -9.65 20.93
N LEU A 46 12.37 -10.05 20.39
CA LEU A 46 11.76 -9.42 19.21
C LEU A 46 11.54 -7.91 19.45
N HIS A 47 10.94 -7.54 20.57
CA HIS A 47 10.64 -6.13 20.89
C HIS A 47 11.89 -5.31 21.17
N ALA A 48 12.97 -5.93 21.65
CA ALA A 48 14.24 -5.25 21.86
C ALA A 48 14.97 -4.99 20.54
N ILE A 49 15.00 -5.97 19.63
CA ILE A 49 15.83 -5.92 18.41
C ILE A 49 15.10 -5.26 17.24
N TYR A 50 13.84 -5.62 16.98
CA TYR A 50 13.12 -5.19 15.76
C TYR A 50 13.08 -3.66 15.57
N PRO A 51 12.85 -2.83 16.61
CA PRO A 51 12.85 -1.37 16.44
C PRO A 51 14.21 -0.77 16.08
N GLN A 52 15.30 -1.52 16.25
CA GLN A 52 16.67 -1.10 15.92
C GLN A 52 17.09 -1.53 14.51
N MET A 53 16.25 -2.29 13.81
CA MET A 53 16.55 -2.76 12.45
C MET A 53 16.35 -1.62 11.45
N GLU A 54 17.17 -1.61 10.40
CA GLU A 54 17.02 -0.65 9.31
C GLU A 54 15.69 -0.88 8.58
N VAL A 55 14.98 0.22 8.28
CA VAL A 55 13.72 0.17 7.54
C VAL A 55 14.03 0.12 6.04
N LEU A 56 14.01 -1.08 5.48
CA LEU A 56 14.21 -1.32 4.05
C LEU A 56 13.05 -2.14 3.46
N SER A 57 12.70 -1.86 2.20
CA SER A 57 11.84 -2.75 1.44
C SER A 57 12.57 -4.05 1.11
N PHE A 58 11.85 -5.13 0.81
CA PHE A 58 12.48 -6.38 0.37
C PHE A 58 13.24 -6.18 -0.96
N ASP A 59 12.71 -5.32 -1.83
CA ASP A 59 13.31 -4.97 -3.11
C ASP A 59 14.70 -4.33 -2.94
N ASP A 60 14.80 -3.36 -2.05
CA ASP A 60 16.05 -2.65 -1.74
C ASP A 60 17.01 -3.54 -0.91
N ALA A 61 16.47 -4.32 0.02
CA ALA A 61 17.29 -5.17 0.88
C ALA A 61 17.91 -6.34 0.10
N ILE A 62 17.16 -6.94 -0.83
CA ILE A 62 17.49 -8.24 -1.43
C ILE A 62 17.39 -8.22 -2.94
N LEU A 63 16.23 -7.85 -3.51
CA LEU A 63 15.94 -8.11 -4.92
C LEU A 63 16.94 -7.43 -5.87
N GLN A 64 17.36 -6.20 -5.57
CA GLN A 64 18.32 -5.46 -6.41
C GLN A 64 19.70 -6.11 -6.50
N TYR A 65 20.04 -7.00 -5.56
CA TYR A 65 21.31 -7.72 -5.52
C TYR A 65 21.24 -9.11 -6.15
N VAL A 66 20.05 -9.59 -6.52
CA VAL A 66 19.88 -10.90 -7.15
C VAL A 66 20.45 -10.87 -8.57
N PRO A 67 21.43 -11.72 -8.90
CA PRO A 67 21.97 -11.79 -10.26
C PRO A 67 20.89 -12.18 -11.27
N GLY A 68 20.89 -11.55 -12.44
CA GLY A 68 19.87 -11.76 -13.47
C GLY A 68 19.77 -13.22 -13.94
N GLU A 69 20.88 -13.96 -13.93
CA GLU A 69 20.93 -15.39 -14.26
C GLU A 69 20.29 -16.30 -13.20
N GLN A 70 20.03 -15.78 -11.99
CA GLN A 70 19.35 -16.49 -10.90
C GLN A 70 17.90 -16.03 -10.72
N ALA A 71 17.46 -15.05 -11.51
CA ALA A 71 16.11 -14.52 -11.48
C ALA A 71 15.31 -14.98 -12.71
N MET A 72 14.06 -15.39 -12.51
CA MET A 72 13.11 -15.66 -13.58
C MET A 72 11.84 -14.85 -13.33
N VAL A 73 11.41 -14.10 -14.34
CA VAL A 73 10.19 -13.29 -14.29
C VAL A 73 9.07 -14.01 -15.04
N LEU A 74 8.01 -14.38 -14.32
CA LEU A 74 6.79 -14.90 -14.92
C LEU A 74 5.86 -13.72 -15.25
N HIS A 75 5.65 -13.48 -16.55
CA HIS A 75 4.71 -12.47 -17.02
C HIS A 75 3.34 -13.09 -17.23
N SER A 76 2.28 -12.43 -16.71
CA SER A 76 0.90 -12.86 -16.92
C SER A 76 -0.04 -11.67 -16.92
N GLU A 77 -1.06 -11.71 -17.79
CA GLU A 77 -2.17 -10.75 -17.80
C GLU A 77 -3.21 -11.15 -16.76
N MET A 78 -2.89 -11.00 -15.47
CA MET A 78 -3.80 -11.42 -14.37
C MET A 78 -4.77 -10.33 -13.90
N GLY A 79 -4.99 -9.25 -14.66
CA GLY A 79 -5.80 -8.12 -14.17
C GLY A 79 -5.27 -7.58 -12.83
N TRP A 80 -3.96 -7.65 -12.64
CA TRP A 80 -3.31 -7.21 -11.41
C TRP A 80 -3.35 -5.68 -11.33
N SER A 81 -3.82 -5.17 -10.20
CA SER A 81 -3.78 -3.76 -9.85
C SER A 81 -3.21 -3.68 -8.44
N ASP A 82 -2.22 -2.82 -8.22
CA ASP A 82 -1.72 -2.52 -6.88
C ASP A 82 -2.84 -1.82 -6.11
N PRO A 83 -3.48 -2.45 -5.10
CA PRO A 83 -4.53 -1.84 -4.33
C PRO A 83 -3.95 -0.83 -3.33
N GLY A 84 -3.09 0.07 -3.81
CA GLY A 84 -2.54 1.20 -3.06
C GLY A 84 -3.34 2.49 -3.25
N THR A 85 -4.35 2.50 -4.13
CA THR A 85 -5.13 3.71 -4.42
C THR A 85 -6.63 3.45 -4.46
N LEU A 86 -7.41 4.42 -3.97
CA LEU A 86 -8.87 4.41 -4.09
C LEU A 86 -9.32 4.29 -5.56
N TYR A 87 -8.50 4.73 -6.52
CA TYR A 87 -8.80 4.58 -7.94
C TYR A 87 -8.69 3.14 -8.44
N ALA A 88 -7.73 2.36 -7.95
CA ALA A 88 -7.65 0.92 -8.24
C ALA A 88 -8.93 0.18 -7.84
N LEU A 89 -9.55 0.58 -6.72
CA LEU A 89 -10.86 0.07 -6.31
C LEU A 89 -11.95 0.38 -7.35
N LYS A 90 -11.95 1.60 -7.90
CA LYS A 90 -12.91 2.00 -8.95
C LYS A 90 -12.74 1.13 -10.20
N GLU A 91 -11.50 0.93 -10.66
CA GLU A 91 -11.19 0.07 -11.82
C GLU A 91 -11.56 -1.40 -11.59
N ALA A 92 -11.37 -1.90 -10.36
CA ALA A 92 -11.74 -3.27 -10.00
C ALA A 92 -13.27 -3.48 -9.94
N ILE A 93 -14.02 -2.47 -9.49
CA ILE A 93 -15.49 -2.55 -9.39
C ILE A 93 -16.14 -2.37 -10.76
N ASN A 94 -15.63 -1.43 -11.56
CA ASN A 94 -16.18 -1.13 -12.87
C ASN A 94 -15.07 -0.96 -13.91
N PRO A 95 -15.00 -1.87 -14.91
CA PRO A 95 -13.98 -1.80 -15.95
C PRO A 95 -14.22 -0.66 -16.96
N ASP A 96 -15.38 0.01 -16.94
CA ASP A 96 -15.61 1.20 -17.78
C ASP A 96 -14.87 2.42 -17.21
N PRO A 97 -13.83 2.94 -17.90
CA PRO A 97 -13.08 4.08 -17.42
C PRO A 97 -13.92 5.36 -17.36
N ALA A 98 -14.98 5.50 -18.13
CA ALA A 98 -15.84 6.70 -18.09
C ALA A 98 -16.90 6.63 -16.98
N ALA A 99 -17.22 5.43 -16.47
CA ALA A 99 -18.30 5.27 -15.51
C ALA A 99 -17.94 5.87 -14.14
N ASN A 100 -18.93 6.50 -13.51
CA ASN A 100 -18.86 6.83 -12.09
C ASN A 100 -19.15 5.57 -11.26
N VAL A 101 -18.48 5.45 -10.12
CA VAL A 101 -18.77 4.45 -9.09
C VAL A 101 -19.21 5.20 -7.84
N THR A 102 -20.46 5.01 -7.43
CA THR A 102 -21.03 5.71 -6.26
C THR A 102 -21.51 4.73 -5.20
N LYS A 103 -21.48 5.16 -3.93
CA LYS A 103 -22.01 4.40 -2.79
C LYS A 103 -22.62 5.36 -1.77
N GLY A 104 -23.79 5.00 -1.24
CA GLY A 104 -24.52 5.82 -0.27
C GLY A 104 -25.43 6.87 -0.91
N LEU A 105 -25.81 7.90 -0.13
CA LEU A 105 -26.67 8.98 -0.60
C LEU A 105 -25.87 9.95 -1.49
N VAL A 106 -25.82 9.65 -2.79
CA VAL A 106 -25.05 10.39 -3.78
C VAL A 106 -25.91 10.76 -4.97
N VAL A 107 -25.83 12.01 -5.42
CA VAL A 107 -26.45 12.49 -6.66
C VAL A 107 -25.35 13.05 -7.56
N THR A 108 -25.38 12.70 -8.85
CA THR A 108 -24.40 13.21 -9.80
C THR A 108 -25.07 13.76 -11.06
N GLU A 109 -24.49 14.80 -11.64
CA GLU A 109 -24.97 15.45 -12.86
C GLU A 109 -23.79 15.90 -13.71
N GLN A 110 -23.75 15.54 -15.00
CA GLN A 110 -22.61 15.85 -15.89
C GLN A 110 -21.24 15.46 -15.29
N THR A 111 -21.15 14.26 -14.72
CA THR A 111 -19.93 13.73 -14.09
C THR A 111 -19.42 12.51 -14.84
N LYS A 112 -18.11 12.27 -14.78
CA LYS A 112 -17.47 11.15 -15.47
C LYS A 112 -16.27 10.64 -14.69
N ASP A 113 -16.03 9.33 -14.70
CA ASP A 113 -14.82 8.73 -14.10
C ASP A 113 -14.57 9.11 -12.63
N CYS A 114 -15.64 9.27 -11.85
CA CYS A 114 -15.55 9.62 -10.43
C CYS A 114 -15.78 8.39 -9.54
N LEU A 115 -15.09 8.35 -8.39
CA LEU A 115 -15.39 7.44 -7.28
C LEU A 115 -15.95 8.26 -6.12
N ILE A 116 -17.22 8.08 -5.77
CA ILE A 116 -17.89 8.88 -4.73
C ILE A 116 -18.51 7.96 -3.69
N TYR A 117 -17.84 7.79 -2.57
CA TYR A 117 -18.31 6.98 -1.46
C TYR A 117 -18.76 7.86 -0.31
N ASN A 118 -20.03 7.76 0.01
CA ASN A 118 -20.65 8.44 1.13
C ASN A 118 -21.05 7.40 2.19
N TYR A 119 -20.30 7.33 3.28
CA TYR A 119 -20.60 6.46 4.41
C TYR A 119 -21.60 7.07 5.39
N GLU A 120 -21.82 8.39 5.30
CA GLU A 120 -22.77 9.11 6.16
C GLU A 120 -24.17 9.16 5.55
N ALA A 121 -25.03 8.24 6.00
CA ALA A 121 -26.40 8.10 5.48
C ALA A 121 -27.27 9.37 5.64
N GLY A 122 -26.99 10.20 6.64
CA GLY A 122 -27.73 11.44 6.93
C GLY A 122 -27.31 12.66 6.10
N LYS A 123 -26.31 12.51 5.22
CA LYS A 123 -25.71 13.62 4.48
C LYS A 123 -25.73 13.31 2.99
N LEU A 124 -26.16 14.27 2.16
CA LEU A 124 -26.11 14.13 0.70
C LEU A 124 -24.73 14.55 0.18
N VAL A 125 -24.15 13.75 -0.71
CA VAL A 125 -23.03 14.19 -1.56
C VAL A 125 -23.56 14.43 -2.97
N ALA A 126 -23.45 15.67 -3.44
CA ALA A 126 -23.83 16.06 -4.80
C ALA A 126 -22.59 16.45 -5.60
N ALA A 127 -22.40 15.86 -6.79
CA ALA A 127 -21.28 16.16 -7.68
C ALA A 127 -21.79 16.60 -9.04
N VAL A 128 -21.36 17.77 -9.50
CA VAL A 128 -21.85 18.37 -10.76
C VAL A 128 -20.67 18.86 -11.60
N GLY A 129 -20.60 18.42 -12.86
CA GLY A 129 -19.62 18.94 -13.82
C GLY A 129 -18.16 18.55 -13.53
N VAL A 130 -17.94 17.49 -12.74
CA VAL A 130 -16.60 17.03 -12.35
C VAL A 130 -16.22 15.72 -13.03
N GLU A 131 -14.95 15.60 -13.40
CA GLU A 131 -14.37 14.39 -13.97
C GLU A 131 -13.17 13.92 -13.16
N GLY A 132 -12.98 12.61 -13.01
CA GLY A 132 -11.78 12.05 -12.38
C GLY A 132 -11.68 12.27 -10.88
N MET A 133 -12.79 12.61 -10.20
CA MET A 133 -12.77 12.95 -8.78
C MET A 133 -12.98 11.72 -7.89
N ILE A 134 -12.18 11.62 -6.85
CA ILE A 134 -12.35 10.68 -5.74
C ILE A 134 -12.86 11.48 -4.54
N VAL A 135 -14.05 11.13 -4.06
CA VAL A 135 -14.72 11.77 -2.93
C VAL A 135 -15.09 10.70 -1.93
N ILE A 136 -14.49 10.73 -0.74
CA ILE A 136 -14.80 9.81 0.36
C ILE A 136 -15.29 10.63 1.54
N ASN A 137 -16.54 10.44 1.96
CA ASN A 137 -17.13 11.08 3.12
C ASN A 137 -17.34 10.02 4.22
N THR A 138 -16.59 10.14 5.30
CA THR A 138 -16.70 9.33 6.53
C THR A 138 -17.33 10.17 7.64
N GLU A 139 -17.45 9.57 8.83
CA GLU A 139 -18.02 10.23 10.02
C GLU A 139 -17.18 11.45 10.45
N ASP A 140 -15.86 11.32 10.35
CA ASP A 140 -14.86 12.22 10.89
C ASP A 140 -14.19 13.12 9.83
N ALA A 141 -14.14 12.70 8.57
CA ALA A 141 -13.41 13.41 7.52
C ALA A 141 -14.05 13.31 6.12
N ILE A 142 -13.62 14.23 5.25
CA ILE A 142 -13.93 14.18 3.82
C ILE A 142 -12.63 14.29 3.03
N LEU A 143 -12.35 13.27 2.22
CA LEU A 143 -11.28 13.32 1.23
C LEU A 143 -11.87 13.74 -0.12
N VAL A 144 -11.26 14.73 -0.76
CA VAL A 144 -11.52 15.12 -2.14
C VAL A 144 -10.20 15.23 -2.88
N VAL A 145 -9.99 14.39 -3.88
CA VAL A 145 -8.74 14.38 -4.65
C VAL A 145 -9.01 14.00 -6.09
N HIS A 146 -8.26 14.58 -7.02
CA HIS A 146 -8.27 14.12 -8.41
C HIS A 146 -7.51 12.80 -8.51
N LYS A 147 -7.99 11.84 -9.32
CA LYS A 147 -7.38 10.51 -9.47
C LYS A 147 -5.88 10.55 -9.82
N ASP A 148 -5.44 11.56 -10.58
CA ASP A 148 -4.05 11.71 -10.98
C ASP A 148 -3.14 12.25 -9.84
N GLN A 149 -3.74 12.66 -8.72
CA GLN A 149 -3.07 13.28 -7.58
C GLN A 149 -3.12 12.41 -6.32
N ILE A 150 -3.51 11.14 -6.42
CA ILE A 150 -3.57 10.22 -5.27
C ILE A 150 -2.25 10.15 -4.48
N PRO A 151 -1.05 10.17 -5.09
CA PRO A 151 0.20 10.18 -4.32
C PRO A 151 0.32 11.35 -3.33
N LEU A 152 -0.35 12.48 -3.59
CA LEU A 152 -0.36 13.63 -2.69
C LEU A 152 -1.14 13.38 -1.40
N VAL A 153 -2.07 12.43 -1.38
CA VAL A 153 -2.84 12.08 -0.17
C VAL A 153 -1.91 11.58 0.92
N LYS A 154 -0.95 10.71 0.57
CA LYS A 154 0.04 10.21 1.54
C LYS A 154 0.91 11.34 2.09
N ALA A 155 1.34 12.27 1.23
CA ALA A 155 2.13 13.42 1.67
C ALA A 155 1.32 14.36 2.58
N LEU A 156 0.02 14.52 2.33
CA LEU A 156 -0.88 15.31 3.16
C LEU A 156 -1.04 14.68 4.55
N VAL A 157 -1.37 13.39 4.59
CA VAL A 157 -1.56 12.59 5.82
C VAL A 157 -0.30 12.58 6.68
N ASN A 158 0.87 12.33 6.08
CA ASN A 158 2.14 12.40 6.81
C ASN A 158 2.44 13.79 7.40
N GLY A 159 1.82 14.85 6.88
CA GLY A 159 1.95 16.21 7.42
C GLY A 159 1.19 16.43 8.73
N PHE A 160 0.34 15.49 9.15
CA PHE A 160 -0.41 15.59 10.39
C PHE A 160 0.36 15.08 11.62
N ASP A 161 1.44 14.33 11.42
CA ASP A 161 2.25 13.75 12.50
C ASP A 161 2.74 14.84 13.48
N GLY A 162 2.44 14.69 14.76
CA GLY A 162 2.80 15.66 15.80
C GLY A 162 1.97 16.94 15.78
N THR A 163 0.85 16.96 15.05
CA THR A 163 -0.12 18.06 15.05
C THR A 163 -1.45 17.62 15.68
N ASP A 164 -2.35 18.57 15.93
CA ASP A 164 -3.71 18.27 16.40
C ASP A 164 -4.55 17.46 15.39
N LEU A 165 -4.04 17.27 14.16
CA LEU A 165 -4.67 16.48 13.11
C LEU A 165 -4.21 15.03 13.06
N GLU A 166 -3.27 14.60 13.91
CA GLU A 166 -2.71 13.24 13.91
C GLU A 166 -3.79 12.16 14.10
N SER A 167 -4.92 12.48 14.73
CA SER A 167 -6.07 11.57 14.83
C SER A 167 -6.75 11.25 13.49
N TYR A 168 -6.47 12.02 12.44
CA TYR A 168 -7.00 11.85 11.08
C TYR A 168 -5.97 11.24 10.10
N SER A 169 -4.79 10.83 10.60
CA SER A 169 -3.79 10.10 9.80
C SER A 169 -4.13 8.62 9.63
#